data_AF-A0A2G6CBG2-F1
#
_entry.id   AF-A0A2G6CBG2-F1
#
_cell.length_a   1.000
_cell.length_b   1.000
_cell.length_c   1.000
_cell.angle_alpha   90.00
_cell.angle_beta   90.00
_cell.angle_gamma   90.00
#
_symmetry.space_group_name_H-M   'P 1'
#
loop_
_entity.id
_entity.type
_entity.pdbx_description
1 polymer ?
#
loop_
_entity_poly.entity_id
_entity_poly.type
_entity_poly.pdbx_seq_one_letter_code
_entity_poly.pdbx_strand_id
1 'polypeptide(L)'
;AMDTIINQKEENMICIYVAIGQKESKIKRLVQELKSKGAMDYTIVVSAPINAPAVMQYLAPYVGCAMGEYFMDQGKDALIIYDDLSKHAVAYREISLLLRRPPGREAYPGDVFYLHSRLLERAARLNQDYGGGSLTALPIIETQAGDIGAYIPTNVISITDGQIFLESDLFNSGVRPAINVGLSVSRVGGSAQTKIMKKVSGTLKLDLATFRELQAFVQFSSDLDKETLKVIEKGKRMVELLKQKEAHPIPFEKQAVMIYIGTKGYLEDITIDQVQKFEKEVFDKLEAGYKYLAEKIRDERTLSDEIEEGIKKLAVEVQAMFK
;
A
#
# COMPACT_ATOMS: atom_id res chain seq x y z
N ALA A 1 3.91 -1.55 -4.25
CA ALA A 1 5.23 -2.18 -4.03
C ALA A 1 6.34 -1.33 -4.64
N MET A 2 6.39 -1.15 -5.97
CA MET A 2 7.40 -0.29 -6.60
C MET A 2 7.33 1.17 -6.12
N ASP A 3 6.14 1.77 -6.10
CA ASP A 3 5.94 3.13 -5.57
C ASP A 3 6.37 3.25 -4.09
N THR A 4 6.20 2.16 -3.33
CA THR A 4 6.67 2.10 -1.95
C THR A 4 8.19 2.21 -1.88
N ILE A 5 8.94 1.51 -2.75
CA ILE A 5 10.40 1.64 -2.85
C ILE A 5 10.80 3.05 -3.28
N ILE A 6 10.15 3.61 -4.31
CA ILE A 6 10.46 4.95 -4.82
C ILE A 6 10.29 6.02 -3.73
N ASN A 7 9.29 5.84 -2.85
CA ASN A 7 9.03 6.77 -1.75
C ASN A 7 10.11 6.76 -0.64
N GLN A 8 11.06 5.81 -0.64
CA GLN A 8 12.06 5.70 0.44
C GLN A 8 13.32 6.53 0.24
N LYS A 9 13.39 7.32 -0.84
CA LYS A 9 14.58 8.09 -1.21
C LYS A 9 15.10 9.00 -0.10
N GLU A 10 14.21 9.54 0.73
CA GLU A 10 14.56 10.45 1.84
C GLU A 10 14.40 9.78 3.23
N GLU A 11 14.01 8.51 3.28
CA GLU A 11 13.64 7.80 4.52
C GLU A 11 14.76 6.90 5.07
N ASN A 12 15.95 6.89 4.44
CA ASN A 12 17.11 6.10 4.86
C ASN A 12 16.81 4.60 5.07
N MET A 13 15.99 4.01 4.19
CA MET A 13 15.59 2.60 4.27
C MET A 13 16.16 1.80 3.11
N ILE A 14 16.77 0.65 3.41
CA ILE A 14 17.25 -0.27 2.38
C ILE A 14 16.08 -1.06 1.81
N CYS A 15 15.97 -1.12 0.50
CA CYS A 15 14.90 -1.85 -0.18
C CYS A 15 15.42 -3.12 -0.83
N ILE A 16 14.64 -4.20 -0.76
CA ILE A 16 14.94 -5.50 -1.36
C ILE A 16 13.72 -5.94 -2.14
N TYR A 17 13.89 -6.16 -3.44
CA TYR A 17 12.83 -6.66 -4.31
C TYR A 17 13.18 -8.06 -4.80
N VAL A 18 12.42 -9.05 -4.37
CA VAL A 18 12.60 -10.46 -4.73
C VAL A 18 11.61 -10.84 -5.83
N ALA A 19 12.12 -11.01 -7.05
CA ALA A 19 11.35 -11.45 -8.21
C ALA A 19 11.40 -12.98 -8.35
N ILE A 20 10.26 -13.65 -8.15
CA ILE A 20 10.12 -15.11 -8.08
C ILE A 20 9.26 -15.58 -9.24
N GLY A 21 9.83 -16.36 -10.16
CA GLY A 21 9.12 -16.88 -11.33
C GLY A 21 8.60 -15.80 -12.28
N GLN A 22 9.14 -14.59 -12.21
CA GLN A 22 8.73 -13.47 -13.07
C GLN A 22 9.40 -13.57 -14.45
N LYS A 23 8.77 -12.96 -15.47
CA LYS A 23 9.40 -12.82 -16.80
C LYS A 23 10.61 -11.89 -16.70
N GLU A 24 11.74 -12.26 -17.28
CA GLU A 24 12.96 -11.43 -17.31
C GLU A 24 12.69 -10.02 -17.88
N SER A 25 11.83 -9.91 -18.89
CA SER A 25 11.45 -8.62 -19.47
C SER A 25 10.72 -7.71 -18.48
N LYS A 26 9.88 -8.26 -17.58
CA LYS A 26 9.22 -7.51 -16.50
C LYS A 26 10.25 -7.04 -15.47
N ILE A 27 11.16 -7.92 -15.07
CA ILE A 27 12.24 -7.59 -14.12
C ILE A 27 13.13 -6.47 -14.68
N LYS A 28 13.52 -6.56 -15.96
CA LYS A 28 14.33 -5.54 -16.63
C LYS A 28 13.64 -4.17 -16.65
N ARG A 29 12.34 -4.12 -16.96
CA ARG A 29 11.54 -2.88 -16.92
C ARG A 29 11.52 -2.28 -15.52
N LEU A 30 11.27 -3.12 -14.50
CA LEU A 30 11.30 -2.69 -13.10
C LEU A 30 12.65 -2.09 -12.70
N VAL A 31 13.76 -2.77 -13.03
CA VAL A 31 15.10 -2.25 -12.75
C VAL A 31 15.35 -0.93 -13.48
N GLN A 32 14.93 -0.80 -14.74
CA GLN A 32 15.06 0.46 -15.49
C GLN A 32 14.27 1.61 -14.87
N GLU A 33 13.08 1.33 -14.38
CA GLU A 33 12.23 2.32 -13.71
C GLU A 33 12.79 2.75 -12.35
N LEU A 34 13.25 1.79 -11.55
CA LEU A 34 13.97 2.12 -10.31
C LEU A 34 15.22 2.96 -10.58
N LYS A 35 15.97 2.69 -11.67
CA LYS A 35 17.11 3.52 -12.07
C LYS A 35 16.70 4.93 -12.47
N SER A 36 15.66 5.07 -13.30
CA SER A 36 15.21 6.40 -13.77
C SER A 36 14.69 7.28 -12.64
N LYS A 37 14.16 6.67 -11.57
CA LYS A 37 13.71 7.37 -10.35
C LYS A 37 14.81 7.55 -9.29
N GLY A 38 16.01 7.02 -9.51
CA GLY A 38 17.13 7.06 -8.56
C GLY A 38 16.93 6.15 -7.34
N ALA A 39 16.04 5.17 -7.42
CA ALA A 39 15.72 4.24 -6.33
C ALA A 39 16.69 3.05 -6.26
N MET A 40 17.46 2.77 -7.32
CA MET A 40 18.45 1.69 -7.31
C MET A 40 19.63 1.93 -6.36
N ASP A 41 19.89 3.17 -5.95
CA ASP A 41 21.00 3.51 -5.06
C ASP A 41 20.87 2.87 -3.67
N TYR A 42 19.63 2.55 -3.27
CA TYR A 42 19.29 1.91 -2.00
C TYR A 42 18.46 0.62 -2.19
N THR A 43 18.38 0.08 -3.41
CA THR A 43 17.58 -1.12 -3.71
C THR A 43 18.41 -2.28 -4.21
N ILE A 44 18.23 -3.45 -3.59
CA ILE A 44 18.76 -4.74 -4.03
C ILE A 44 17.65 -5.49 -4.77
N VAL A 45 17.96 -6.07 -5.94
CA VAL A 45 17.02 -6.91 -6.70
C VAL A 45 17.52 -8.34 -6.72
N VAL A 46 16.77 -9.26 -6.10
CA VAL A 46 17.02 -10.70 -6.15
C VAL A 46 16.14 -11.29 -7.25
N SER A 47 16.75 -11.94 -8.24
CA SER A 47 16.03 -12.44 -9.42
C SER A 47 16.14 -13.95 -9.53
N ALA A 48 15.00 -14.64 -9.49
CA ALA A 48 14.83 -16.02 -9.92
C ALA A 48 13.72 -16.07 -10.98
N PRO A 49 14.06 -15.84 -12.26
CA PRO A 49 13.09 -15.73 -13.35
C PRO A 49 12.39 -17.07 -13.64
N ILE A 50 11.32 -17.03 -14.45
CA ILE A 50 10.49 -18.20 -14.77
C ILE A 50 11.24 -19.38 -15.43
N ASN A 51 12.33 -19.10 -16.15
CA ASN A 51 13.21 -20.08 -16.78
C ASN A 51 14.29 -20.63 -15.83
N ALA A 52 14.42 -20.09 -14.61
CA ALA A 52 15.33 -20.62 -13.60
C ALA A 52 14.76 -21.90 -12.99
N PRO A 53 15.61 -22.85 -12.55
CA PRO A 53 15.17 -24.06 -11.87
C PRO A 53 14.28 -23.76 -10.65
N ALA A 54 13.31 -24.64 -10.37
CA ALA A 54 12.40 -24.49 -9.23
C ALA A 54 13.13 -24.27 -7.89
N VAL A 55 14.32 -24.89 -7.72
CA VAL A 55 15.17 -24.71 -6.54
C VAL A 55 15.64 -23.25 -6.37
N MET A 56 15.97 -22.55 -7.45
CA MET A 56 16.35 -21.13 -7.36
C MET A 56 15.15 -20.26 -7.01
N GLN A 57 13.98 -20.52 -7.59
CA GLN A 57 12.74 -19.83 -7.26
C GLN A 57 12.34 -20.04 -5.80
N TYR A 58 12.55 -21.26 -5.28
CA TYR A 58 12.38 -21.61 -3.87
C TYR A 58 13.34 -20.90 -2.92
N LEU A 59 14.62 -20.74 -3.31
CA LEU A 59 15.62 -20.11 -2.43
C LEU A 59 15.57 -18.58 -2.45
N ALA A 60 15.09 -17.96 -3.54
CA ALA A 60 15.13 -16.52 -3.72
C ALA A 60 14.53 -15.69 -2.55
N PRO A 61 13.37 -16.04 -1.98
CA PRO A 61 12.84 -15.31 -0.82
C PRO A 61 13.73 -15.40 0.41
N TYR A 62 14.33 -16.57 0.66
CA TYR A 62 15.22 -16.76 1.80
C TYR A 62 16.53 -15.98 1.64
N VAL A 63 17.06 -15.90 0.42
CA VAL A 63 18.25 -15.08 0.10
C VAL A 63 17.94 -13.61 0.30
N GLY A 64 16.81 -13.11 -0.23
CA GLY A 64 16.40 -11.73 -0.02
C GLY A 64 16.18 -11.41 1.46
N CYS A 65 15.52 -12.31 2.20
CA CYS A 65 15.28 -12.13 3.63
C CYS A 65 16.59 -12.06 4.42
N ALA A 66 17.57 -12.93 4.13
CA ALA A 66 18.89 -12.88 4.75
C ALA A 66 19.65 -11.58 4.45
N MET A 67 19.52 -11.02 3.23
CA MET A 67 20.06 -9.70 2.91
C MET A 67 19.40 -8.60 3.74
N GLY A 68 18.08 -8.70 3.99
CA GLY A 68 17.34 -7.75 4.83
C GLY A 68 17.72 -7.82 6.29
N GLU A 69 17.82 -9.03 6.83
CA GLU A 69 18.27 -9.28 8.21
C GLU A 69 19.68 -8.72 8.45
N TYR A 70 20.58 -8.82 7.48
CA TYR A 70 21.90 -8.19 7.60
C TYR A 70 21.80 -6.70 7.92
N PHE A 71 20.90 -5.94 7.28
CA PHE A 71 20.72 -4.52 7.59
C PHE A 71 19.98 -4.30 8.91
N MET A 72 18.97 -5.14 9.20
CA MET A 72 18.22 -5.12 10.46
C MET A 72 19.14 -5.31 11.67
N ASP A 73 20.04 -6.29 11.62
CA ASP A 73 21.03 -6.60 12.68
C ASP A 73 22.07 -5.49 12.85
N GLN A 74 22.26 -4.62 11.84
CA GLN A 74 23.08 -3.41 11.93
C GLN A 74 22.29 -2.20 12.47
N GLY A 75 21.09 -2.41 13.00
CA GLY A 75 20.23 -1.35 13.52
C GLY A 75 19.58 -0.48 12.45
N LYS A 76 19.57 -0.92 11.17
CA LYS A 76 18.95 -0.18 10.07
C LYS A 76 17.54 -0.70 9.80
N ASP A 77 16.75 0.15 9.16
CA ASP A 77 15.44 -0.24 8.63
C ASP A 77 15.58 -0.76 7.21
N ALA A 78 14.90 -1.87 6.92
CA ALA A 78 14.86 -2.52 5.62
C ALA A 78 13.41 -2.85 5.22
N LEU A 79 13.14 -2.76 3.92
CA LEU A 79 11.89 -3.16 3.28
C LEU A 79 12.17 -4.31 2.33
N ILE A 80 11.43 -5.41 2.44
CA ILE A 80 11.48 -6.53 1.50
C ILE A 80 10.14 -6.76 0.82
N ILE A 81 10.17 -6.88 -0.50
CA ILE A 81 9.01 -7.23 -1.34
C ILE A 81 9.24 -8.62 -1.95
N TYR A 82 8.23 -9.49 -1.85
CA TYR A 82 8.23 -10.80 -2.47
C TYR A 82 7.21 -10.83 -3.63
N ASP A 83 7.66 -10.81 -4.89
CA ASP A 83 6.83 -10.81 -6.12
C ASP A 83 7.06 -12.11 -6.94
N ASP A 84 6.34 -13.20 -6.69
CA ASP A 84 5.28 -13.34 -5.68
C ASP A 84 5.33 -14.69 -4.95
N LEU A 85 4.72 -14.75 -3.76
CA LEU A 85 4.72 -15.95 -2.93
C LEU A 85 3.78 -17.04 -3.46
N SER A 86 2.87 -16.73 -4.38
CA SER A 86 2.09 -17.75 -5.09
C SER A 86 3.02 -18.60 -5.98
N LYS A 87 3.88 -17.96 -6.78
CA LYS A 87 4.90 -18.64 -7.61
C LYS A 87 5.93 -19.37 -6.76
N HIS A 88 6.31 -18.81 -5.62
CA HIS A 88 7.17 -19.49 -4.65
C HIS A 88 6.57 -20.82 -4.16
N ALA A 89 5.28 -20.82 -3.78
CA ALA A 89 4.60 -22.05 -3.36
C ALA A 89 4.53 -23.08 -4.51
N VAL A 90 4.30 -22.64 -5.75
CA VAL A 90 4.29 -23.51 -6.93
C VAL A 90 5.66 -24.18 -7.14
N ALA A 91 6.76 -23.42 -7.01
CA ALA A 91 8.11 -23.98 -7.08
C ALA A 91 8.37 -25.01 -5.97
N TYR A 92 7.92 -24.74 -4.74
CA TYR A 92 8.07 -25.70 -3.64
C TYR A 92 7.23 -26.97 -3.85
N ARG A 93 6.04 -26.83 -4.43
CA ARG A 93 5.19 -27.96 -4.83
C ARG A 93 5.89 -28.83 -5.87
N GLU A 94 6.48 -28.23 -6.90
CA GLU A 94 7.22 -28.96 -7.94
C GLU A 94 8.38 -29.78 -7.33
N ILE A 95 9.21 -29.14 -6.50
CA ILE A 95 10.31 -29.81 -5.80
C ILE A 95 9.80 -30.99 -4.96
N SER A 96 8.73 -30.77 -4.19
CA SER A 96 8.17 -31.78 -3.29
C SER A 96 7.62 -32.99 -4.03
N LEU A 97 6.93 -32.77 -5.16
CA LEU A 97 6.39 -33.82 -5.99
C LEU A 97 7.50 -34.64 -6.68
N LEU A 98 8.56 -33.98 -7.17
CA LEU A 98 9.73 -34.66 -7.74
C LEU A 98 10.46 -35.52 -6.70
N LEU A 99 10.49 -35.07 -5.44
CA LEU A 99 11.01 -35.84 -4.31
C LEU A 99 10.03 -36.91 -3.78
N ARG A 100 8.87 -37.10 -4.44
CA ARG A 100 7.83 -38.06 -4.06
C ARG A 100 7.31 -37.87 -2.64
N ARG A 101 7.30 -36.62 -2.14
CA ARG A 101 6.63 -36.30 -0.88
C ARG A 101 5.10 -36.39 -1.08
N PRO A 102 4.35 -36.94 -0.12
CA PRO A 102 2.89 -36.99 -0.21
C PRO A 102 2.27 -35.58 -0.36
N PRO A 103 1.42 -35.35 -1.38
CA PRO A 103 0.73 -34.07 -1.55
C PRO A 103 -0.54 -33.98 -0.69
N GLY A 104 -0.96 -32.75 -0.38
CA GLY A 104 -2.22 -32.41 0.28
C GLY A 104 -3.17 -31.63 -0.63
N ARG A 105 -3.87 -30.64 -0.07
CA ARG A 105 -4.81 -29.78 -0.79
C ARG A 105 -4.13 -29.06 -1.96
N GLU A 106 -4.80 -29.04 -3.12
CA GLU A 106 -4.29 -28.41 -4.37
C GLU A 106 -2.88 -28.93 -4.78
N ALA A 107 -2.57 -30.17 -4.39
CA ALA A 107 -1.31 -30.86 -4.57
C ALA A 107 -0.09 -30.21 -3.88
N TYR A 108 -0.28 -29.22 -3.00
CA TYR A 108 0.82 -28.65 -2.22
C TYR A 108 1.29 -29.62 -1.13
N PRO A 109 2.58 -29.61 -0.74
CA PRO A 109 3.06 -30.39 0.39
C PRO A 109 2.43 -29.89 1.70
N GLY A 110 2.29 -30.79 2.69
CA GLY A 110 1.61 -30.49 3.96
C GLY A 110 2.27 -29.39 4.79
N ASP A 111 3.54 -29.09 4.54
CA ASP A 111 4.33 -28.05 5.21
C ASP A 111 4.40 -26.73 4.43
N VAL A 112 3.57 -26.52 3.39
CA VAL A 112 3.53 -25.26 2.63
C VAL A 112 3.14 -24.05 3.49
N PHE A 113 2.38 -24.26 4.58
CA PHE A 113 2.14 -23.20 5.56
C PHE A 113 3.44 -22.80 6.27
N TYR A 114 4.20 -23.79 6.75
CA TYR A 114 5.47 -23.58 7.45
C TYR A 114 6.51 -22.90 6.55
N LEU A 115 6.48 -23.16 5.24
CA LEU A 115 7.31 -22.50 4.25
C LEU A 115 7.24 -20.97 4.35
N HIS A 116 6.02 -20.42 4.39
CA HIS A 116 5.79 -18.98 4.40
C HIS A 116 5.79 -18.41 5.81
N SER A 117 5.33 -19.15 6.84
CA SER A 117 5.37 -18.65 8.21
C SER A 117 6.80 -18.42 8.66
N ARG A 118 7.70 -19.41 8.49
CA ARG A 118 9.12 -19.26 8.86
C ARG A 118 9.85 -18.17 8.04
N LEU A 119 9.32 -17.80 6.88
CA LEU A 119 9.88 -16.73 6.05
C LEU A 119 9.40 -15.36 6.54
N LEU A 120 8.10 -15.20 6.77
CA LEU A 120 7.49 -13.91 7.09
C LEU A 120 7.67 -13.53 8.57
N GLU A 121 7.73 -14.49 9.48
CA GLU A 121 8.03 -14.25 10.91
C GLU A 121 9.46 -13.75 11.17
N ARG A 122 10.34 -13.78 10.15
CA ARG A 122 11.66 -13.15 10.21
C ARG A 122 11.62 -11.63 10.00
N ALA A 123 10.51 -11.11 9.47
CA ALA A 123 10.28 -9.68 9.33
C ALA A 123 9.76 -9.12 10.66
N ALA A 124 10.60 -8.39 11.38
CA ALA A 124 10.30 -7.89 12.71
C ALA A 124 10.94 -6.52 12.97
N ARG A 125 10.60 -5.90 14.11
CA ARG A 125 11.34 -4.76 14.67
C ARG A 125 12.06 -5.21 15.92
N LEU A 126 13.38 -5.14 15.91
CA LEU A 126 14.22 -5.50 17.03
C LEU A 126 14.07 -4.46 18.15
N ASN A 127 14.29 -4.89 19.39
CA ASN A 127 14.36 -3.99 20.52
C ASN A 127 15.73 -3.25 20.54
N GLN A 128 15.91 -2.32 21.47
CA GLN A 128 17.15 -1.54 21.58
C GLN A 128 18.37 -2.41 21.94
N ASP A 129 18.18 -3.52 22.68
CA ASP A 129 19.27 -4.43 23.06
C ASP A 129 19.87 -5.16 21.84
N TYR A 130 19.08 -5.30 20.76
CA TYR A 130 19.49 -5.88 19.48
C TYR A 130 19.65 -4.81 18.38
N GLY A 131 19.89 -3.54 18.75
CA GLY A 131 20.21 -2.45 17.82
C GLY A 131 19.01 -1.72 17.21
N GLY A 132 17.78 -2.15 17.48
CA GLY A 132 16.56 -1.42 17.15
C GLY A 132 16.15 -1.39 15.67
N GLY A 133 16.86 -2.11 14.80
CA GLY A 133 16.56 -2.17 13.36
C GLY A 133 15.26 -2.91 13.05
N SER A 134 14.78 -2.78 11.82
CA SER A 134 13.56 -3.45 11.40
C SER A 134 13.63 -4.02 9.99
N LEU A 135 12.87 -5.09 9.74
CA LEU A 135 12.60 -5.64 8.43
C LEU A 135 11.09 -5.63 8.20
N THR A 136 10.62 -4.77 7.30
CA THR A 136 9.22 -4.72 6.87
C THR A 136 9.01 -5.61 5.65
N ALA A 137 8.09 -6.57 5.73
CA ALA A 137 7.77 -7.45 4.60
C ALA A 137 6.47 -7.05 3.89
N LEU A 138 6.53 -6.93 2.56
CA LEU A 138 5.38 -6.75 1.67
C LEU A 138 5.27 -7.96 0.72
N PRO A 139 4.69 -9.09 1.18
CA PRO A 139 4.43 -10.23 0.32
C PRO A 139 3.32 -9.93 -0.69
N ILE A 140 3.54 -10.31 -1.95
CA ILE A 140 2.52 -10.29 -2.99
C ILE A 140 1.98 -11.70 -3.17
N ILE A 141 0.66 -11.80 -3.30
CA ILE A 141 -0.07 -13.03 -3.58
C ILE A 141 -0.96 -12.78 -4.78
N GLU A 142 -0.85 -13.65 -5.78
CA GLU A 142 -1.76 -13.70 -6.92
C GLU A 142 -2.94 -14.60 -6.57
N THR A 143 -4.15 -14.05 -6.59
CA THR A 143 -5.43 -14.78 -6.46
C THR A 143 -5.99 -15.12 -7.85
N GLN A 144 -6.54 -16.33 -8.01
CA GLN A 144 -7.22 -16.71 -9.25
C GLN A 144 -8.67 -16.22 -9.23
N ALA A 145 -9.07 -15.40 -10.20
CA ALA A 145 -10.42 -14.84 -10.31
C ALA A 145 -10.93 -14.14 -9.02
N GLY A 146 -10.02 -13.59 -8.20
CA GLY A 146 -10.37 -12.95 -6.92
C GLY A 146 -10.71 -13.92 -5.78
N ASP A 147 -10.49 -15.23 -5.94
CA ASP A 147 -10.73 -16.20 -4.88
C ASP A 147 -9.69 -16.08 -3.75
N ILE A 148 -10.11 -15.44 -2.66
CA ILE A 148 -9.33 -15.29 -1.44
C ILE A 148 -9.39 -16.53 -0.52
N GLY A 149 -10.33 -17.45 -0.77
CA GLY A 149 -10.51 -18.71 -0.04
C GLY A 149 -9.64 -19.86 -0.55
N ALA A 150 -8.88 -19.62 -1.62
CA ALA A 150 -7.86 -20.53 -2.11
C ALA A 150 -6.78 -20.80 -1.03
N TYR A 151 -6.10 -21.95 -1.15
CA TYR A 151 -5.26 -22.46 -0.07
C TYR A 151 -4.09 -21.53 0.30
N ILE A 152 -3.33 -21.05 -0.68
CA ILE A 152 -2.16 -20.19 -0.43
C ILE A 152 -2.56 -18.78 0.06
N PRO A 153 -3.54 -18.08 -0.55
CA PRO A 153 -4.04 -16.81 -0.01
C PRO A 153 -4.50 -16.91 1.44
N THR A 154 -5.30 -17.93 1.79
CA THR A 154 -5.79 -18.15 3.16
C THR A 154 -4.63 -18.29 4.15
N ASN A 155 -3.61 -19.08 3.81
CA ASN A 155 -2.44 -19.27 4.65
C ASN A 155 -1.71 -17.94 4.90
N VAL A 156 -1.40 -17.19 3.84
CA VAL A 156 -0.60 -15.96 3.96
C VAL A 156 -1.39 -14.86 4.69
N ILE A 157 -2.70 -14.72 4.45
CA ILE A 157 -3.57 -13.81 5.21
C ILE A 157 -3.49 -14.12 6.71
N SER A 158 -3.46 -15.39 7.10
CA SER A 158 -3.39 -15.75 8.52
C SER A 158 -2.03 -15.40 9.17
N ILE A 159 -0.95 -15.39 8.38
CA ILE A 159 0.41 -15.09 8.84
C ILE A 159 0.66 -13.58 8.91
N THR A 160 0.25 -12.81 7.91
CA THR A 160 0.57 -11.39 7.81
C THR A 160 -0.25 -10.51 8.76
N ASP A 161 0.33 -9.41 9.23
CA ASP A 161 -0.32 -8.41 10.09
C ASP A 161 -1.40 -7.56 9.40
N GLY A 162 -1.67 -7.80 8.13
CA GLY A 162 -2.66 -7.06 7.36
C GLY A 162 -2.61 -7.42 5.89
N GLN A 163 -3.55 -6.90 5.14
CA GLN A 163 -3.67 -7.16 3.72
C GLN A 163 -4.21 -5.94 2.98
N ILE A 164 -3.70 -5.75 1.77
CA ILE A 164 -4.19 -4.78 0.79
C ILE A 164 -4.75 -5.57 -0.37
N PHE A 165 -6.06 -5.61 -0.50
CA PHE A 165 -6.74 -6.28 -1.62
C PHE A 165 -6.86 -5.33 -2.80
N LEU A 166 -6.41 -5.81 -3.96
CA LEU A 166 -6.54 -5.12 -5.24
C LEU A 166 -7.59 -5.84 -6.09
N GLU A 167 -8.61 -5.12 -6.56
CA GLU A 167 -9.71 -5.72 -7.34
C GLU A 167 -9.73 -5.25 -8.78
N SER A 168 -9.96 -6.19 -9.70
CA SER A 168 -10.06 -5.90 -11.13
C SER A 168 -11.21 -4.95 -11.47
N ASP A 169 -12.36 -5.06 -10.79
CA ASP A 169 -13.53 -4.21 -11.06
C ASP A 169 -13.28 -2.74 -10.69
N LEU A 170 -12.58 -2.50 -9.57
CA LEU A 170 -12.12 -1.17 -9.19
C LEU A 170 -11.11 -0.62 -10.21
N PHE A 171 -10.17 -1.45 -10.64
CA PHE A 171 -9.18 -1.06 -11.63
C PHE A 171 -9.81 -0.69 -12.99
N ASN A 172 -10.80 -1.47 -13.43
CA ASN A 172 -11.52 -1.31 -14.70
C ASN A 172 -12.47 -0.10 -14.67
N SER A 173 -13.03 0.24 -13.51
CA SER A 173 -13.85 1.44 -13.29
C SER A 173 -13.02 2.72 -13.07
N GLY A 174 -11.69 2.63 -13.15
CA GLY A 174 -10.79 3.77 -13.08
C GLY A 174 -10.37 4.18 -11.67
N VAL A 175 -10.64 3.36 -10.64
CA VAL A 175 -10.09 3.56 -9.29
C VAL A 175 -8.69 2.93 -9.25
N ARG A 176 -7.67 3.79 -9.18
CA ARG A 176 -6.25 3.39 -9.16
C ARG A 176 -5.52 4.22 -8.10
N PRO A 177 -4.83 3.62 -7.11
CA PRO A 177 -4.68 2.18 -6.89
C PRO A 177 -6.01 1.50 -6.53
N ALA A 178 -6.21 0.28 -7.03
CA ALA A 178 -7.49 -0.43 -7.00
C ALA A 178 -7.80 -1.10 -5.64
N ILE A 179 -7.60 -0.39 -4.55
CA ILE A 179 -7.68 -0.93 -3.19
C ILE A 179 -9.14 -1.13 -2.77
N ASN A 180 -9.52 -2.35 -2.42
CA ASN A 180 -10.76 -2.60 -1.70
C ASN A 180 -10.57 -2.25 -0.22
N VAL A 181 -11.02 -1.05 0.17
CA VAL A 181 -10.90 -0.54 1.54
C VAL A 181 -11.70 -1.37 2.56
N GLY A 182 -12.78 -2.04 2.14
CA GLY A 182 -13.59 -2.90 3.01
C GLY A 182 -12.86 -4.19 3.40
N LEU A 183 -12.28 -4.88 2.41
CA LEU A 183 -11.55 -6.14 2.63
C LEU A 183 -10.12 -5.94 3.17
N SER A 184 -9.50 -4.79 2.85
CA SER A 184 -8.13 -4.49 3.28
C SER A 184 -8.09 -4.11 4.76
N VAL A 185 -7.05 -4.53 5.49
CA VAL A 185 -6.90 -4.23 6.92
C VAL A 185 -5.42 -4.14 7.30
N SER A 186 -5.12 -3.37 8.34
CA SER A 186 -3.85 -3.45 9.07
C SER A 186 -4.19 -3.70 10.53
N ARG A 187 -3.69 -4.82 11.10
CA ARG A 187 -3.91 -5.20 12.50
C ARG A 187 -3.10 -4.33 13.47
N VAL A 188 -1.98 -3.76 13.01
CA VAL A 188 -1.22 -2.73 13.74
C VAL A 188 -2.04 -1.43 13.87
N GLY A 189 -2.85 -1.13 12.85
CA GLY A 189 -3.79 -0.02 12.86
C GLY A 189 -3.10 1.35 13.00
N GLY A 190 -3.75 2.27 13.72
CA GLY A 190 -3.28 3.65 13.89
C GLY A 190 -1.97 3.80 14.68
N SER A 191 -1.43 2.74 15.26
CA SER A 191 -0.11 2.77 15.94
C SER A 191 1.05 2.93 14.96
N ALA A 192 0.86 2.55 13.70
CA ALA A 192 1.82 2.77 12.61
C ALA A 192 1.71 4.16 11.97
N GLN A 193 0.78 5.01 12.44
CA GLN A 193 0.53 6.33 11.87
C GLN A 193 1.14 7.44 12.73
N THR A 194 1.52 8.54 12.09
CA THR A 194 1.80 9.81 12.77
C THR A 194 0.53 10.36 13.44
N LYS A 195 0.70 11.22 14.44
CA LYS A 195 -0.44 11.77 15.21
C LYS A 195 -1.41 12.55 14.34
N ILE A 196 -0.89 13.34 13.39
CA ILE A 196 -1.74 14.08 12.43
C ILE A 196 -2.51 13.12 11.53
N MET A 197 -1.85 12.10 10.94
CA MET A 197 -2.53 11.17 10.04
C MET A 197 -3.66 10.44 10.76
N LYS A 198 -3.40 9.95 11.98
CA LYS A 198 -4.41 9.31 12.82
C LYS A 198 -5.62 10.22 13.11
N LYS A 199 -5.39 11.51 13.35
CA LYS A 199 -6.47 12.49 13.57
C LYS A 199 -7.28 12.75 12.29
N VAL A 200 -6.62 12.94 11.15
CA VAL A 200 -7.31 13.32 9.90
C VAL A 200 -7.96 12.14 9.19
N SER A 201 -7.42 10.92 9.32
CA SER A 201 -7.95 9.73 8.65
C SER A 201 -8.85 8.85 9.54
N GLY A 202 -9.15 9.28 10.77
CA GLY A 202 -9.76 8.43 11.80
C GLY A 202 -11.10 7.79 11.39
N THR A 203 -11.95 8.53 10.67
CA THR A 203 -13.25 8.03 10.17
C THR A 203 -13.18 7.51 8.74
N LEU A 204 -12.10 7.77 8.01
CA LEU A 204 -12.02 7.58 6.55
C LEU A 204 -12.39 6.16 6.11
N LYS A 205 -11.88 5.14 6.82
CA LYS A 205 -12.16 3.73 6.49
C LYS A 205 -13.65 3.40 6.69
N LEU A 206 -14.24 3.88 7.78
CA LEU A 206 -15.66 3.66 8.09
C LEU A 206 -16.54 4.40 7.08
N ASP A 207 -16.22 5.67 6.80
CA ASP A 207 -16.95 6.50 5.83
C ASP A 207 -16.95 5.84 4.43
N LEU A 208 -15.82 5.30 3.98
CA LEU A 208 -15.71 4.59 2.71
C LEU A 208 -16.40 3.22 2.71
N ALA A 209 -16.44 2.52 3.84
CA ALA A 209 -17.17 1.26 3.97
C ALA A 209 -18.68 1.50 3.88
N THR A 210 -19.20 2.47 4.65
CA THR A 210 -20.62 2.88 4.59
C THR A 210 -20.98 3.40 3.20
N PHE A 211 -20.11 4.18 2.55
CA PHE A 211 -20.30 4.60 1.17
C PHE A 211 -20.49 3.42 0.22
N ARG A 212 -19.65 2.38 0.30
CA ARG A 212 -19.76 1.20 -0.57
C ARG A 212 -21.04 0.42 -0.33
N GLU A 213 -21.44 0.25 0.92
CA GLU A 213 -22.71 -0.40 1.26
C GLU A 213 -23.89 0.35 0.62
N LEU A 214 -23.97 1.67 0.84
CA LEU A 214 -25.02 2.51 0.27
C LEU A 214 -24.99 2.53 -1.26
N GLN A 215 -23.81 2.56 -1.88
CA GLN A 215 -23.67 2.54 -3.33
C GLN A 215 -24.30 1.28 -3.96
N ALA A 216 -24.21 0.12 -3.28
CA ALA A 216 -24.87 -1.10 -3.74
C ALA A 216 -26.40 -1.02 -3.65
N PHE A 217 -26.96 -0.37 -2.62
CA PHE A 217 -28.40 -0.19 -2.45
C PHE A 217 -29.02 0.81 -3.44
N VAL A 218 -28.28 1.86 -3.80
CA VAL A 218 -28.73 2.92 -4.73
C VAL A 218 -29.07 2.37 -6.12
N GLN A 219 -28.44 1.26 -6.53
CA GLN A 219 -28.77 0.61 -7.80
C GLN A 219 -30.21 0.07 -7.85
N PHE A 220 -30.87 -0.07 -6.69
CA PHE A 220 -32.19 -0.69 -6.55
C PHE A 220 -33.27 0.24 -5.98
N SER A 221 -32.94 1.46 -5.53
CA SER A 221 -33.91 2.39 -4.93
C SER A 221 -33.98 3.70 -5.73
N SER A 222 -35.19 4.15 -6.05
CA SER A 222 -35.45 5.42 -6.74
C SER A 222 -35.57 6.62 -5.79
N ASP A 223 -35.96 6.38 -4.54
CA ASP A 223 -36.08 7.43 -3.51
C ASP A 223 -35.01 7.22 -2.45
N LEU A 224 -34.09 8.18 -2.37
CA LEU A 224 -33.06 8.27 -1.33
C LEU A 224 -33.33 9.53 -0.52
N ASP A 225 -33.29 9.41 0.80
CA ASP A 225 -33.38 10.57 1.67
C ASP A 225 -32.13 11.47 1.50
N LYS A 226 -32.26 12.73 1.94
CA LYS A 226 -31.20 13.74 1.78
C LYS A 226 -29.91 13.41 2.53
N GLU A 227 -29.98 12.67 3.64
CA GLU A 227 -28.79 12.32 4.42
C GLU A 227 -28.00 11.22 3.70
N THR A 228 -28.69 10.19 3.20
CA THR A 228 -28.10 9.14 2.38
C THR A 228 -27.43 9.72 1.12
N LEU A 229 -28.09 10.65 0.43
CA LEU A 229 -27.51 11.34 -0.73
C LEU A 229 -26.21 12.09 -0.38
N LYS A 230 -26.16 12.78 0.77
CA LYS A 230 -24.95 13.48 1.21
C LYS A 230 -23.79 12.52 1.46
N VAL A 231 -24.04 11.38 2.10
CA VAL A 231 -23.01 10.36 2.35
C VAL A 231 -22.47 9.80 1.03
N ILE A 232 -23.35 9.53 0.07
CA ILE A 232 -22.97 9.05 -1.27
C ILE A 232 -22.11 10.08 -2.00
N GLU A 233 -22.55 11.33 -2.03
CA GLU A 233 -21.84 12.41 -2.73
C GLU A 233 -20.47 12.72 -2.09
N LYS A 234 -20.38 12.68 -0.77
CA LYS A 234 -19.09 12.77 -0.05
C LYS A 234 -18.18 11.60 -0.39
N GLY A 235 -18.71 10.38 -0.37
CA GLY A 235 -17.97 9.16 -0.68
C GLY A 235 -17.40 9.14 -2.10
N LYS A 236 -18.18 9.58 -3.11
CA LYS A 236 -17.70 9.71 -4.50
C LYS A 236 -16.48 10.63 -4.62
N ARG A 237 -16.52 11.79 -3.98
CA ARG A 237 -15.40 12.75 -3.96
C ARG A 237 -14.18 12.20 -3.22
N MET A 238 -14.41 11.46 -2.14
CA MET A 238 -13.34 10.80 -1.40
C MET A 238 -12.66 9.71 -2.24
N VAL A 239 -13.43 8.91 -2.99
CA VAL A 239 -12.87 7.92 -3.92
C VAL A 239 -12.05 8.60 -4.99
N GLU A 240 -12.51 9.73 -5.55
CA GLU A 240 -11.76 10.48 -6.55
C GLU A 240 -10.46 11.07 -5.98
N LEU A 241 -10.49 11.59 -4.76
CA LEU A 241 -9.31 12.12 -4.05
C LEU A 241 -8.25 11.04 -3.80
N LEU A 242 -8.67 9.79 -3.55
CA LEU A 242 -7.75 8.68 -3.29
C LEU A 242 -7.15 8.07 -4.56
N LYS A 243 -7.54 8.56 -5.76
CA LYS A 243 -6.91 8.13 -7.00
C LYS A 243 -5.53 8.75 -7.13
N GLN A 244 -4.57 7.93 -7.54
CA GLN A 244 -3.18 8.32 -7.67
C GLN A 244 -2.56 7.64 -8.89
N LYS A 245 -1.71 8.38 -9.60
CA LYS A 245 -0.95 7.86 -10.74
C LYS A 245 0.21 6.98 -10.25
N GLU A 246 0.47 5.91 -10.98
CA GLU A 246 1.63 5.02 -10.76
C GLU A 246 2.94 5.81 -10.84
N ALA A 247 3.92 5.46 -10.01
CA ALA A 247 5.26 6.06 -9.94
C ALA A 247 5.27 7.57 -9.58
N HIS A 248 4.21 8.05 -8.93
CA HIS A 248 4.06 9.42 -8.43
C HIS A 248 3.64 9.40 -6.94
N PRO A 249 4.51 8.92 -6.01
CA PRO A 249 4.21 8.98 -4.59
C PRO A 249 4.00 10.42 -4.13
N ILE A 250 2.97 10.65 -3.30
CA ILE A 250 2.63 11.97 -2.76
C ILE A 250 3.36 12.14 -1.42
N PRO A 251 4.09 13.25 -1.20
CA PRO A 251 4.69 13.56 0.10
C PRO A 251 3.71 13.54 1.27
N PHE A 252 4.22 13.18 2.46
CA PHE A 252 3.40 13.00 3.66
C PHE A 252 2.55 14.22 4.01
N GLU A 253 3.13 15.43 3.99
CA GLU A 253 2.41 16.66 4.33
C GLU A 253 1.23 16.92 3.39
N LYS A 254 1.40 16.64 2.09
CA LYS A 254 0.35 16.77 1.08
C LYS A 254 -0.78 15.79 1.31
N GLN A 255 -0.46 14.54 1.65
CA GLN A 255 -1.48 13.54 2.00
C GLN A 255 -2.29 13.96 3.23
N ALA A 256 -1.62 14.44 4.28
CA ALA A 256 -2.29 14.89 5.51
C ALA A 256 -3.26 16.05 5.25
N VAL A 257 -2.84 17.04 4.44
CA VAL A 257 -3.67 18.17 4.02
C VAL A 257 -4.89 17.68 3.22
N MET A 258 -4.69 16.86 2.19
CA MET A 258 -5.79 16.41 1.33
C MET A 258 -6.81 15.54 2.07
N ILE A 259 -6.34 14.64 2.94
CA ILE A 259 -7.24 13.82 3.76
C ILE A 259 -8.03 14.70 4.73
N TYR A 260 -7.42 15.73 5.33
CA TYR A 260 -8.16 16.70 6.15
C TYR A 260 -9.25 17.40 5.34
N ILE A 261 -8.91 17.92 4.16
CA ILE A 261 -9.84 18.63 3.27
C ILE A 261 -11.04 17.73 2.92
N GLY A 262 -10.77 16.49 2.49
CA GLY A 262 -11.83 15.55 2.13
C GLY A 262 -12.71 15.14 3.31
N THR A 263 -12.11 14.89 4.48
CA THR A 263 -12.87 14.43 5.66
C THR A 263 -13.73 15.52 6.29
N LYS A 264 -13.26 16.78 6.25
CA LYS A 264 -13.96 17.96 6.78
C LYS A 264 -15.00 18.57 5.84
N GLY A 265 -15.20 18.02 4.64
CA GLY A 265 -16.28 18.43 3.74
C GLY A 265 -15.95 19.62 2.84
N TYR A 266 -14.69 20.03 2.73
CA TYR A 266 -14.30 21.14 1.83
C TYR A 266 -14.47 20.81 0.34
N LEU A 267 -14.71 19.55 0.00
CA LEU A 267 -14.99 19.09 -1.36
C LEU A 267 -16.49 19.09 -1.71
N GLU A 268 -17.41 19.34 -0.77
CA GLU A 268 -18.86 19.18 -1.01
C GLU A 268 -19.37 19.97 -2.22
N ASP A 269 -18.91 21.22 -2.37
CA ASP A 269 -19.29 22.11 -3.49
C ASP A 269 -18.52 21.80 -4.80
N ILE A 270 -17.52 20.92 -4.78
CA ILE A 270 -16.66 20.62 -5.93
C ILE A 270 -17.25 19.46 -6.73
N THR A 271 -17.35 19.60 -8.05
CA THR A 271 -17.83 18.50 -8.90
C THR A 271 -16.77 17.39 -9.00
N ILE A 272 -17.20 16.14 -9.23
CA ILE A 272 -16.29 14.97 -9.23
C ILE A 272 -15.17 15.15 -10.26
N ASP A 273 -15.47 15.66 -11.44
CA ASP A 273 -14.51 15.91 -12.52
C ASP A 273 -13.49 17.02 -12.20
N GLN A 274 -13.76 17.84 -11.19
CA GLN A 274 -12.88 18.91 -10.73
C GLN A 274 -11.98 18.49 -9.55
N VAL A 275 -12.24 17.37 -8.88
CA VAL A 275 -11.49 16.98 -7.66
C VAL A 275 -9.98 16.87 -7.90
N GLN A 276 -9.55 16.26 -9.01
CA GLN A 276 -8.11 16.17 -9.33
C GLN A 276 -7.49 17.54 -9.67
N LYS A 277 -8.28 18.45 -10.26
CA LYS A 277 -7.82 19.83 -10.51
C LYS A 277 -7.68 20.58 -9.19
N PHE A 278 -8.67 20.43 -8.30
CA PHE A 278 -8.65 21.00 -6.97
C PHE A 278 -7.43 20.51 -6.16
N GLU A 279 -7.17 19.19 -6.17
CA GLU A 279 -5.98 18.61 -5.52
C GLU A 279 -4.69 19.25 -6.05
N LYS A 280 -4.56 19.40 -7.36
CA LYS A 280 -3.39 20.05 -7.97
C LYS A 280 -3.23 21.49 -7.48
N GLU A 281 -4.30 22.28 -7.47
CA GLU A 281 -4.25 23.66 -6.98
C GLU A 281 -3.89 23.75 -5.48
N VAL A 282 -4.38 22.80 -4.66
CA VAL A 282 -3.95 22.70 -3.25
C VAL A 282 -2.45 22.43 -3.16
N PHE A 283 -1.93 21.50 -3.96
CA PHE A 283 -0.49 21.20 -3.97
C PHE A 283 0.35 22.38 -4.44
N ASP A 284 -0.05 23.05 -5.51
CA ASP A 284 0.66 24.19 -6.08
C ASP A 284 0.69 25.36 -5.07
N LYS A 285 -0.43 25.65 -4.39
CA LYS A 285 -0.45 26.66 -3.32
C LYS A 285 0.32 26.24 -2.07
N LEU A 286 0.30 24.95 -1.73
CA LEU A 286 1.07 24.45 -0.59
C LEU A 286 2.57 24.66 -0.81
N GLU A 287 3.05 24.44 -2.03
CA GLU A 287 4.46 24.64 -2.38
C GLU A 287 4.85 26.11 -2.54
N ALA A 288 3.98 26.94 -3.15
CA ALA A 288 4.32 28.33 -3.45
C ALA A 288 4.06 29.30 -2.28
N GLY A 289 2.91 29.17 -1.62
CA GLY A 289 2.41 30.16 -0.64
C GLY A 289 2.39 29.67 0.81
N TYR A 290 2.32 28.35 1.04
CA TYR A 290 2.18 27.75 2.37
C TYR A 290 3.35 26.83 2.73
N LYS A 291 4.56 27.13 2.23
CA LYS A 291 5.76 26.31 2.46
C LYS A 291 6.05 26.07 3.95
N TYR A 292 5.93 27.12 4.77
CA TYR A 292 6.11 27.02 6.22
C TYR A 292 5.11 26.03 6.86
N LEU A 293 3.86 26.00 6.40
CA LEU A 293 2.86 25.04 6.87
C LEU A 293 3.26 23.60 6.49
N ALA A 294 3.71 23.39 5.25
CA ALA A 294 4.17 22.08 4.79
C ALA A 294 5.37 21.55 5.59
N GLU A 295 6.39 22.40 5.82
CA GLU A 295 7.56 22.08 6.66
C GLU A 295 7.12 21.75 8.09
N LYS A 296 6.24 22.56 8.67
CA LYS A 296 5.73 22.35 10.03
C LYS A 296 4.95 21.04 10.18
N ILE A 297 4.12 20.67 9.19
CA ILE A 297 3.42 19.38 9.16
C ILE A 297 4.41 18.21 9.14
N ARG A 298 5.45 18.32 8.31
CA ARG A 298 6.49 17.28 8.15
C ARG A 298 7.28 17.06 9.43
N ASP A 299 7.63 18.14 10.13
CA ASP A 299 8.48 18.11 11.32
C ASP A 299 7.69 17.77 12.59
N GLU A 300 6.55 18.44 12.83
CA GLU A 300 5.77 18.24 14.06
C GLU A 300 4.98 16.93 14.04
N ARG A 301 4.56 16.46 12.85
CA ARG A 301 3.78 15.22 12.65
C ARG A 301 2.53 15.11 13.53
N THR A 302 2.01 16.24 13.99
CA THR A 302 0.83 16.38 14.87
C THR A 302 -0.08 17.48 14.35
N LEU A 303 -1.39 17.36 14.60
CA LEU A 303 -2.33 18.43 14.26
C LEU A 303 -2.41 19.40 15.44
N SER A 304 -1.59 20.44 15.42
CA SER A 304 -1.68 21.60 16.29
C SER A 304 -2.74 22.58 15.76
N ASP A 305 -3.23 23.48 16.62
CA ASP A 305 -4.28 24.44 16.24
C ASP A 305 -3.82 25.36 15.09
N GLU A 306 -2.53 25.73 15.09
CA GLU A 306 -1.93 26.54 14.03
C GLU A 306 -1.86 25.80 12.69
N ILE A 307 -1.45 24.52 12.70
CA ILE A 307 -1.47 23.69 11.49
C ILE A 307 -2.90 23.56 10.98
N GLU A 308 -3.84 23.25 11.87
CA GLU A 308 -5.25 23.10 11.49
C GLU A 308 -5.82 24.37 10.87
N GLU A 309 -5.57 25.53 11.48
CA GLU A 309 -6.02 26.82 10.94
C GLU A 309 -5.36 27.15 9.60
N GLY A 310 -4.07 26.82 9.44
CA GLY A 310 -3.36 26.94 8.16
C GLY A 310 -4.00 26.08 7.06
N ILE A 311 -4.34 24.83 7.36
CA ILE A 311 -5.02 23.93 6.41
C ILE A 311 -6.41 24.47 6.06
N LYS A 312 -7.19 24.93 7.04
CA LYS A 312 -8.51 25.52 6.80
C LYS A 312 -8.43 26.73 5.88
N LYS A 313 -7.50 27.64 6.15
CA LYS A 313 -7.29 28.84 5.33
C LYS A 313 -6.96 28.47 3.88
N LEU A 314 -6.01 27.55 3.69
CA LEU A 314 -5.65 27.03 2.37
C LEU A 314 -6.86 26.41 1.67
N ALA A 315 -7.64 25.56 2.37
CA ALA A 315 -8.79 24.89 1.81
C ALA A 315 -9.87 25.88 1.33
N VAL A 316 -10.20 26.89 2.13
CA VAL A 316 -11.18 27.93 1.78
C VAL A 316 -10.69 28.77 0.60
N GLU A 317 -9.40 29.13 0.59
CA GLU A 317 -8.82 29.93 -0.48
C GLU A 317 -8.83 29.21 -1.84
N VAL A 318 -8.58 27.90 -1.86
CA VAL A 318 -8.68 27.09 -3.09
C VAL A 318 -10.14 26.85 -3.45
N GLN A 319 -11.02 26.56 -2.48
CA GLN A 319 -12.45 26.35 -2.74
C GLN A 319 -13.11 27.56 -3.42
N ALA A 320 -12.71 28.77 -3.05
CA ALA A 320 -13.20 29.99 -3.69
C ALA A 320 -12.84 30.12 -5.18
N MET A 321 -11.83 29.39 -5.69
CA MET A 321 -11.44 29.39 -7.10
C MET A 321 -12.31 28.48 -7.98
N PHE A 322 -13.09 27.59 -7.36
CA PHE A 322 -13.93 26.60 -8.05
C PHE A 322 -15.44 26.91 -7.93
N LYS A 323 -15.79 28.03 -7.29
CA LYS A 323 -17.14 28.59 -7.22
C LYS A 323 -17.34 29.64 -8.30
#